data_AF-A0A7C8EJP7-F1
#
_entry.id   AF-A0A7C8EJP7-F1
#
_cell.length_a   1.000
_cell.length_b   1.000
_cell.length_c   1.000
_cell.angle_alpha   90.00
_cell.angle_beta   90.00
_cell.angle_gamma   90.00
#
_symmetry.space_group_name_H-M   'P 1'
#
loop_
_entity.id
_entity.type
_entity.pdbx_description
1 polymer ?
#
loop_
_entity_poly.entity_id
_entity_poly.type
_entity_poly.pdbx_seq_one_letter_code
_entity_poly.pdbx_strand_id
1 'polypeptide(L)'
;MFGNCQISQKFDLSEHVVVYPGDCLKLLNQIPDESIQLIVTSPPYNIGKEYEKKLHLNQYLEQQAAVIKECFRVLSESGSICWQVGNYVERGAIIPLDAVLYPIFNELGMQMRNRIVWHFEHGLHCSKRFSGRYETIIWFTKSKDYTFNLDPVRVPQKYPGKKYFKGPKAGQYSCNPLGKNPGDVWLIPNVKCNHVEKTEHPCQFPVELVERLVLSMSNEEEWILDPFLGTGSTVVAAIRHNRRGCGSEVVSKYVLLAVDRIKEEMKGTLRTRPMNKPIYDPEANGNGVTHFPWAGSKDRKQMALFENKTLENIR
;
A
#
# COMPACT_ATOMS: atom_id res chain seq x y z
N MET A 1 8.09 -21.06 -11.09
CA MET A 1 6.89 -21.64 -11.74
C MET A 1 6.41 -20.84 -12.95
N PHE A 2 6.56 -19.51 -13.02
CA PHE A 2 5.93 -18.70 -14.09
C PHE A 2 6.76 -18.42 -15.36
N GLY A 3 7.98 -18.95 -15.52
CA GLY A 3 8.89 -18.58 -16.62
C GLY A 3 8.34 -18.76 -18.05
N ASN A 4 7.31 -19.61 -18.22
CA ASN A 4 6.62 -19.86 -19.50
C ASN A 4 5.11 -19.55 -19.45
N CYS A 5 4.59 -18.95 -18.38
CA CYS A 5 3.16 -18.65 -18.31
C CYS A 5 2.80 -17.55 -19.31
N GLN A 6 1.67 -17.68 -19.99
CA GLN A 6 1.14 -16.61 -20.83
C GLN A 6 0.35 -15.62 -19.97
N ILE A 7 0.28 -14.37 -20.42
CA ILE A 7 -0.58 -13.35 -19.82
C ILE A 7 -1.88 -13.36 -20.61
N SER A 8 -2.94 -13.86 -20.01
CA SER A 8 -4.26 -13.89 -20.63
C SER A 8 -4.94 -12.53 -20.56
N GLN A 9 -5.78 -12.24 -21.55
CA GLN A 9 -6.63 -11.04 -21.57
C GLN A 9 -8.06 -11.33 -21.11
N LYS A 10 -8.37 -12.57 -20.71
CA LYS A 10 -9.66 -12.98 -20.18
C LYS A 10 -9.44 -13.77 -18.90
N PHE A 11 -10.36 -13.63 -17.96
CA PHE A 11 -10.27 -14.39 -16.73
C PHE A 11 -10.75 -15.82 -16.95
N ASP A 12 -9.93 -16.78 -16.54
CA ASP A 12 -10.28 -18.18 -16.41
C ASP A 12 -9.45 -18.77 -15.24
N LEU A 13 -10.04 -19.69 -14.48
CA LEU A 13 -9.39 -20.28 -13.30
C LEU A 13 -8.17 -21.15 -13.65
N SER A 14 -8.03 -21.59 -14.89
CA SER A 14 -6.85 -22.33 -15.38
C SER A 14 -5.66 -21.42 -15.66
N GLU A 15 -5.88 -20.11 -15.78
CA GLU A 15 -4.82 -19.12 -15.96
C GLU A 15 -4.06 -18.87 -14.65
N HIS A 16 -2.90 -18.22 -14.77
CA HIS A 16 -2.14 -17.76 -13.61
C HIS A 16 -1.96 -16.25 -13.59
N VAL A 17 -1.99 -15.61 -14.77
CA VAL A 17 -1.81 -14.18 -14.92
C VAL A 17 -2.81 -13.63 -15.92
N VAL A 18 -3.63 -12.68 -15.49
CA VAL A 18 -4.66 -12.05 -16.33
C VAL A 18 -4.49 -10.54 -16.29
N VAL A 19 -4.30 -9.92 -17.46
CA VAL A 19 -4.31 -8.47 -17.63
C VAL A 19 -5.40 -8.12 -18.63
N TYR A 20 -6.52 -7.62 -18.12
CA TYR A 20 -7.69 -7.29 -18.93
C TYR A 20 -7.62 -5.83 -19.41
N PRO A 21 -7.53 -5.59 -20.73
CA PRO A 21 -7.60 -4.24 -21.28
C PRO A 21 -9.05 -3.74 -21.31
N GLY A 22 -9.43 -2.92 -20.34
CA GLY A 22 -10.75 -2.30 -20.32
C GLY A 22 -11.31 -2.04 -18.93
N ASP A 23 -12.64 -1.93 -18.90
CA ASP A 23 -13.43 -1.62 -17.71
C ASP A 23 -13.33 -2.74 -16.66
N CYS A 24 -13.03 -2.38 -15.42
CA CYS A 24 -12.89 -3.29 -14.29
C CYS A 24 -14.16 -4.09 -13.99
N LEU A 25 -15.36 -3.52 -14.19
CA LEU A 25 -16.62 -4.23 -14.00
C LEU A 25 -16.80 -5.33 -15.05
N LYS A 26 -16.27 -5.15 -16.26
CA LYS A 26 -16.28 -6.21 -17.29
C LYS A 26 -15.33 -7.35 -16.96
N LEU A 27 -14.19 -7.06 -16.31
CA LEU A 27 -13.32 -8.11 -15.76
C LEU A 27 -14.03 -8.81 -14.60
N LEU A 28 -14.54 -8.07 -13.62
CA LEU A 28 -15.21 -8.61 -12.43
C LEU A 28 -16.37 -9.55 -12.81
N ASN A 29 -17.15 -9.21 -13.84
CA ASN A 29 -18.22 -10.07 -14.36
C ASN A 29 -17.75 -11.43 -14.90
N GLN A 30 -16.47 -11.58 -15.25
CA GLN A 30 -15.89 -12.88 -15.67
C GLN A 30 -15.44 -13.73 -14.48
N ILE A 31 -15.24 -13.11 -13.32
CA ILE A 31 -14.69 -13.77 -12.14
C ILE A 31 -15.82 -14.45 -11.37
N PRO A 32 -15.73 -15.77 -11.10
CA PRO A 32 -16.70 -16.48 -10.27
C PRO A 32 -16.76 -15.91 -8.85
N ASP A 33 -17.92 -16.08 -8.21
CA ASP A 33 -18.10 -15.77 -6.79
C ASP A 33 -17.04 -16.50 -5.94
N GLU A 34 -16.60 -15.85 -4.86
CA GLU A 34 -15.72 -16.46 -3.84
C GLU A 34 -14.40 -17.08 -4.36
N SER A 35 -13.88 -16.59 -5.48
CA SER A 35 -12.68 -17.13 -6.13
C SER A 35 -11.39 -16.31 -5.92
N ILE A 36 -11.50 -15.11 -5.36
CA ILE A 36 -10.38 -14.19 -5.12
C ILE A 36 -10.04 -14.18 -3.63
N GLN A 37 -8.78 -14.37 -3.28
CA GLN A 37 -8.35 -14.33 -1.88
C GLN A 37 -8.07 -12.90 -1.40
N LEU A 38 -7.38 -12.11 -2.22
CA LEU A 38 -6.94 -10.78 -1.81
C LEU A 38 -7.18 -9.79 -2.95
N ILE A 39 -7.77 -8.66 -2.60
CA ILE A 39 -7.90 -7.51 -3.49
C ILE A 39 -6.99 -6.42 -2.95
N VAL A 40 -6.00 -5.98 -3.74
CA VAL A 40 -5.13 -4.84 -3.41
C VAL A 40 -5.21 -3.84 -4.54
N THR A 41 -5.58 -2.61 -4.23
CA THR A 41 -5.74 -1.59 -5.27
C THR A 41 -5.58 -0.17 -4.74
N SER A 42 -5.40 0.75 -5.69
CA SER A 42 -5.51 2.19 -5.48
C SER A 42 -6.41 2.76 -6.58
N PRO A 43 -7.71 2.99 -6.31
CA PRO A 43 -8.60 3.53 -7.33
C PRO A 43 -8.16 4.92 -7.81
N PRO A 44 -8.60 5.36 -9.01
CA PRO A 44 -8.41 6.75 -9.42
C PRO A 44 -9.16 7.70 -8.45
N TYR A 45 -8.47 8.69 -7.90
CA TYR A 45 -9.06 9.63 -6.93
C TYR A 45 -9.88 10.76 -7.56
N ASN A 46 -10.13 10.72 -8.88
CA ASN A 46 -10.77 11.80 -9.65
C ASN A 46 -10.17 13.19 -9.36
N ILE A 47 -8.88 13.22 -9.03
CA ILE A 47 -8.12 14.45 -8.82
C ILE A 47 -7.81 15.00 -10.21
N GLY A 48 -8.72 15.84 -10.71
CA GLY A 48 -8.69 16.40 -12.06
C GLY A 48 -7.28 16.70 -12.55
N LYS A 49 -6.84 15.95 -13.56
CA LYS A 49 -5.67 16.27 -14.39
C LYS A 49 -6.18 16.67 -15.77
N GLU A 50 -5.99 17.95 -16.05
CA GLU A 50 -6.14 18.75 -17.29
C GLU A 50 -7.25 18.51 -18.33
N TYR A 51 -7.96 17.39 -18.39
CA TYR A 51 -8.98 17.16 -19.43
C TYR A 51 -10.24 16.40 -18.99
N GLU A 52 -10.57 16.33 -17.70
CA GLU A 52 -11.84 15.73 -17.26
C GLU A 52 -12.57 16.64 -16.27
N LYS A 53 -13.88 16.87 -16.52
CA LYS A 53 -14.78 17.56 -15.59
C LYS A 53 -14.69 16.83 -14.24
N LYS A 54 -14.32 17.55 -13.17
CA LYS A 54 -14.38 17.05 -11.80
C LYS A 54 -15.74 16.38 -11.58
N LEU A 55 -15.75 15.07 -11.39
CA LEU A 55 -16.95 14.37 -10.95
C LEU A 55 -17.25 14.84 -9.52
N HIS A 56 -18.52 15.09 -9.21
CA HIS A 56 -18.93 15.39 -7.84
C HIS A 56 -18.58 14.20 -6.94
N LEU A 57 -18.20 14.46 -5.68
CA LEU A 57 -17.81 13.43 -4.72
C LEU A 57 -18.82 12.26 -4.66
N ASN A 58 -20.12 12.55 -4.74
CA ASN A 58 -21.18 11.54 -4.75
C ASN A 58 -21.05 10.56 -5.93
N GLN A 59 -20.78 11.07 -7.13
CA GLN A 59 -20.59 10.23 -8.31
C GLN A 59 -19.35 9.34 -8.19
N TYR A 60 -18.27 9.86 -7.59
CA TYR A 60 -17.11 9.06 -7.25
C TYR A 60 -17.50 7.93 -6.27
N LEU A 61 -18.23 8.25 -5.20
CA LEU A 61 -18.66 7.25 -4.21
C LEU A 61 -19.59 6.20 -4.84
N GLU A 62 -20.50 6.58 -5.73
CA GLU A 62 -21.37 5.66 -6.47
C GLU A 62 -20.56 4.69 -7.35
N GLN A 63 -19.58 5.20 -8.08
CA GLN A 63 -18.68 4.37 -8.91
C GLN A 63 -17.86 3.41 -8.04
N GLN A 64 -17.30 3.89 -6.92
CA GLN A 64 -16.56 3.05 -5.99
C GLN A 64 -17.47 1.99 -5.36
N ALA A 65 -18.70 2.34 -4.97
CA ALA A 65 -19.67 1.40 -4.41
C ALA A 65 -20.01 0.26 -5.38
N ALA A 66 -20.19 0.58 -6.68
CA ALA A 66 -20.44 -0.43 -7.70
C ALA A 66 -19.28 -1.44 -7.81
N VAL A 67 -18.04 -0.95 -7.82
CA VAL A 67 -16.84 -1.81 -7.90
C VAL A 67 -16.64 -2.59 -6.60
N ILE A 68 -16.76 -1.94 -5.44
CA ILE A 68 -16.61 -2.58 -4.13
C ILE A 68 -17.63 -3.71 -3.93
N LYS A 69 -18.87 -3.53 -4.40
CA LYS A 69 -19.90 -4.57 -4.36
C LYS A 69 -19.51 -5.81 -5.16
N GLU A 70 -19.00 -5.63 -6.37
CA GLU A 70 -18.52 -6.75 -7.18
C GLU A 70 -17.24 -7.38 -6.61
N CYS A 71 -16.34 -6.56 -6.06
CA CYS A 71 -15.19 -7.04 -5.29
C CYS A 71 -15.62 -7.92 -4.11
N PHE A 72 -16.67 -7.55 -3.37
CA PHE A 72 -17.21 -8.35 -2.28
C PHE A 72 -17.77 -9.70 -2.76
N ARG A 73 -18.46 -9.73 -3.92
CA ARG A 73 -18.99 -10.96 -4.52
C ARG A 73 -17.88 -11.95 -4.86
N VAL A 74 -16.82 -11.49 -5.53
CA VAL A 74 -15.73 -12.38 -5.98
C VAL A 74 -14.79 -12.78 -4.86
N LEU A 75 -14.80 -12.09 -3.73
CA LEU A 75 -13.92 -12.36 -2.60
C LEU A 75 -14.33 -13.64 -1.87
N SER A 76 -13.37 -14.50 -1.58
CA SER A 76 -13.55 -15.70 -0.76
C SER A 76 -14.01 -15.35 0.66
N GLU A 77 -14.64 -16.30 1.36
CA GLU A 77 -15.05 -16.11 2.76
C GLU A 77 -13.88 -15.77 3.70
N SER A 78 -12.68 -16.29 3.41
CA SER A 78 -11.43 -15.99 4.11
C SER A 78 -10.68 -14.78 3.56
N GLY A 79 -11.25 -14.09 2.58
CA GLY A 79 -10.58 -13.08 1.79
C GLY A 79 -10.52 -11.70 2.42
N SER A 80 -9.58 -10.90 1.92
CA SER A 80 -9.32 -9.52 2.35
C SER A 80 -9.37 -8.53 1.19
N ILE A 81 -9.82 -7.30 1.48
CA ILE A 81 -9.70 -6.13 0.59
C ILE A 81 -8.81 -5.09 1.26
N CYS A 82 -7.82 -4.62 0.51
CA CYS A 82 -6.93 -3.53 0.87
C CYS A 82 -7.11 -2.40 -0.14
N TRP A 83 -7.83 -1.36 0.29
CA TRP A 83 -8.18 -0.22 -0.55
C TRP A 83 -7.31 0.97 -0.20
N GLN A 84 -6.35 1.28 -1.06
CA GLN A 84 -5.38 2.34 -0.84
C GLN A 84 -5.91 3.68 -1.35
N VAL A 85 -6.10 4.63 -0.44
CA VAL A 85 -6.63 5.97 -0.74
C VAL A 85 -5.88 7.07 -0.02
N GLY A 86 -5.79 8.22 -0.68
CA GLY A 86 -5.26 9.45 -0.13
C GLY A 86 -6.36 10.42 0.32
N ASN A 87 -6.16 11.70 0.00
CA ASN A 87 -7.11 12.75 0.32
C ASN A 87 -7.62 13.42 -0.95
N TYR A 88 -8.90 13.76 -0.96
CA TYR A 88 -9.48 14.67 -1.93
C TYR A 88 -9.45 16.11 -1.38
N VAL A 89 -9.19 17.09 -2.24
CA VAL A 89 -9.15 18.51 -1.84
C VAL A 89 -10.26 19.27 -2.56
N GLU A 90 -11.22 19.76 -1.79
CA GLU A 90 -12.29 20.60 -2.31
C GLU A 90 -12.25 21.96 -1.63
N ARG A 91 -12.09 23.04 -2.43
CA ARG A 91 -12.09 24.43 -1.94
C ARG A 91 -11.15 24.66 -0.73
N GLY A 92 -10.02 23.96 -0.68
CA GLY A 92 -9.02 24.05 0.39
C GLY A 92 -9.27 23.14 1.59
N ALA A 93 -10.45 22.52 1.71
CA ALA A 93 -10.76 21.52 2.71
C ALA A 93 -10.22 20.15 2.29
N ILE A 94 -9.73 19.39 3.28
CA ILE A 94 -9.28 18.01 3.11
C ILE A 94 -10.46 17.08 3.37
N ILE A 95 -10.77 16.25 2.39
CA ILE A 95 -11.76 15.17 2.49
C ILE A 95 -10.96 13.86 2.52
N PRO A 96 -10.86 13.21 3.70
CA PRO A 96 -10.20 11.91 3.83
C PRO A 96 -11.02 10.85 3.12
N LEU A 97 -10.48 10.28 2.03
CA LEU A 97 -11.21 9.33 1.19
C LEU A 97 -11.50 8.02 1.93
N ASP A 98 -10.62 7.61 2.82
CA ASP A 98 -10.81 6.47 3.72
C ASP A 98 -12.04 6.62 4.62
N ALA A 99 -12.29 7.82 5.14
CA ALA A 99 -13.43 8.07 6.01
C ALA A 99 -14.76 8.05 5.25
N VAL A 100 -14.80 8.59 4.02
CA VAL A 100 -16.04 8.62 3.21
C VAL A 100 -16.32 7.30 2.51
N LEU A 101 -15.31 6.45 2.30
CA LEU A 101 -15.49 5.11 1.73
C LEU A 101 -15.84 4.05 2.78
N TYR A 102 -15.44 4.25 4.06
CA TYR A 102 -15.74 3.29 5.14
C TYR A 102 -17.21 2.81 5.17
N PRO A 103 -18.24 3.69 5.08
CA PRO A 103 -19.63 3.25 5.14
C PRO A 103 -20.00 2.24 4.06
N ILE A 104 -19.44 2.37 2.85
CA ILE A 104 -19.72 1.47 1.71
C ILE A 104 -19.31 0.03 2.06
N PHE A 105 -18.11 -0.16 2.63
CA PHE A 105 -17.64 -1.48 3.05
C PHE A 105 -18.47 -2.02 4.24
N ASN A 106 -18.78 -1.15 5.20
CA ASN A 106 -19.52 -1.53 6.40
C ASN A 106 -20.97 -1.94 6.08
N GLU A 107 -21.63 -1.28 5.13
CA GLU A 107 -22.99 -1.60 4.67
C GLU A 107 -23.07 -2.96 3.96
N LEU A 108 -21.96 -3.43 3.37
CA LEU A 108 -21.84 -4.80 2.84
C LEU A 108 -21.58 -5.84 3.94
N GLY A 109 -21.48 -5.44 5.22
CA GLY A 109 -21.23 -6.34 6.35
C GLY A 109 -19.75 -6.71 6.55
N MET A 110 -18.82 -6.08 5.80
CA MET A 110 -17.39 -6.35 5.94
C MET A 110 -16.82 -5.83 7.26
N GLN A 111 -15.74 -6.44 7.72
CA GLN A 111 -15.12 -6.09 9.00
C GLN A 111 -13.78 -5.37 8.78
N MET A 112 -13.71 -4.11 9.22
CA MET A 112 -12.44 -3.38 9.21
C MET A 112 -11.47 -4.00 10.22
N ARG A 113 -10.23 -4.27 9.79
CA ARG A 113 -9.17 -4.81 10.66
C ARG A 113 -8.17 -3.74 11.05
N ASN A 114 -7.66 -3.02 10.06
CA ASN A 114 -6.79 -1.88 10.31
C ASN A 114 -7.04 -0.76 9.30
N ARG A 115 -6.76 0.46 9.77
CA ARG A 115 -6.47 1.61 8.94
C ARG A 115 -4.95 1.75 8.87
N ILE A 116 -4.34 1.15 7.86
CA ILE A 116 -2.89 1.13 7.73
C ILE A 116 -2.44 2.47 7.17
N VAL A 117 -1.51 3.13 7.84
CA VAL A 117 -0.91 4.40 7.42
C VAL A 117 0.36 4.11 6.64
N TRP A 118 0.32 4.34 5.33
CA TRP A 118 1.50 4.32 4.48
C TRP A 118 2.17 5.70 4.52
N HIS A 119 3.26 5.81 5.26
CA HIS A 119 4.05 7.03 5.40
C HIS A 119 5.18 7.07 4.36
N PHE A 120 5.30 8.19 3.65
CA PHE A 120 6.38 8.49 2.70
C PHE A 120 6.88 9.92 2.88
N GLU A 121 8.16 10.15 2.60
CA GLU A 121 8.82 11.42 2.93
C GLU A 121 8.75 12.47 1.80
N HIS A 122 8.58 12.02 0.55
CA HIS A 122 8.64 12.88 -0.63
C HIS A 122 7.24 13.24 -1.14
N GLY A 123 6.98 14.53 -1.35
CA GLY A 123 5.70 14.99 -1.87
C GLY A 123 5.63 16.51 -2.05
N LEU A 124 4.53 16.97 -2.64
CA LEU A 124 4.27 18.40 -2.80
C LEU A 124 4.18 19.10 -1.43
N HIS A 125 4.57 20.37 -1.40
CA HIS A 125 4.53 21.20 -0.20
C HIS A 125 3.28 22.08 -0.19
N CYS A 126 2.77 22.34 1.01
CA CYS A 126 1.67 23.26 1.27
C CYS A 126 2.15 24.41 2.14
N SER A 127 1.65 25.63 1.87
CA SER A 127 1.98 26.84 2.64
C SER A 127 0.93 27.19 3.70
N LYS A 128 -0.33 26.81 3.48
CA LYS A 128 -1.47 27.15 4.36
C LYS A 128 -1.93 25.98 5.26
N ARG A 129 -1.17 24.87 5.29
CA ARG A 129 -1.41 23.68 6.11
C ARG A 129 -0.18 22.78 6.11
N PHE A 130 -0.13 21.80 7.02
CA PHE A 130 0.88 20.75 6.96
C PHE A 130 0.76 19.94 5.66
N SER A 131 1.92 19.63 5.09
CA SER A 131 1.98 18.86 3.84
C SER A 131 1.66 17.40 4.14
N GLY A 132 0.79 16.79 3.33
CA GLY A 132 0.47 15.37 3.48
C GLY A 132 1.71 14.51 3.23
N ARG A 133 1.99 13.58 4.15
CA ARG A 133 3.13 12.64 4.07
C ARG A 133 2.71 11.20 4.31
N TYR A 134 1.42 10.94 4.17
CA TYR A 134 0.90 9.60 4.24
C TYR A 134 -0.32 9.47 3.34
N GLU A 135 -0.59 8.23 2.98
CA GLU A 135 -1.87 7.77 2.48
C GLU A 135 -2.31 6.57 3.34
N THR A 136 -3.53 6.11 3.15
CA THR A 136 -4.12 5.06 3.97
C THR A 136 -4.50 3.86 3.15
N ILE A 137 -4.32 2.66 3.69
CA ILE A 137 -4.94 1.44 3.19
C ILE A 137 -6.00 1.04 4.22
N ILE A 138 -7.26 1.07 3.82
CA ILE A 138 -8.34 0.50 4.63
C ILE A 138 -8.40 -0.99 4.34
N TRP A 139 -8.10 -1.80 5.37
CA TRP A 139 -8.12 -3.25 5.29
C TRP A 139 -9.43 -3.77 5.88
N PHE A 140 -10.21 -4.43 5.04
CA PHE A 140 -11.44 -5.12 5.40
C PHE A 140 -11.33 -6.62 5.10
N THR A 141 -12.03 -7.43 5.89
CA THR A 141 -12.20 -8.87 5.65
C THR A 141 -13.66 -9.18 5.38
N LYS A 142 -13.93 -10.21 4.57
CA LYS A 142 -15.31 -10.65 4.28
C LYS A 142 -16.01 -11.17 5.54
N SER A 143 -15.30 -12.02 6.30
CA SER A 143 -15.81 -12.68 7.50
C SER A 143 -14.87 -12.49 8.71
N LYS A 144 -15.20 -13.17 9.83
CA LYS A 144 -14.33 -13.28 11.02
C LYS A 144 -13.18 -14.27 10.85
N ASP A 145 -13.34 -15.22 9.93
CA ASP A 145 -12.40 -16.30 9.70
C ASP A 145 -11.62 -15.98 8.42
N TYR A 146 -10.53 -15.22 8.57
CA TYR A 146 -9.74 -14.69 7.46
C TYR A 146 -8.27 -15.13 7.52
N THR A 147 -7.64 -15.21 6.36
CA THR A 147 -6.21 -15.52 6.25
C THR A 147 -5.36 -14.37 6.78
N PHE A 148 -4.52 -14.64 7.78
CA PHE A 148 -3.51 -13.69 8.25
C PHE A 148 -2.19 -14.34 8.66
N ASN A 149 -1.20 -14.26 7.79
CA ASN A 149 0.15 -14.81 7.94
C ASN A 149 1.10 -13.73 8.49
N LEU A 150 1.25 -13.64 9.80
CA LEU A 150 2.09 -12.61 10.43
C LEU A 150 3.60 -12.85 10.24
N ASP A 151 4.04 -14.10 10.29
CA ASP A 151 5.46 -14.44 10.36
C ASP A 151 6.27 -13.99 9.13
N PRO A 152 5.80 -14.14 7.89
CA PRO A 152 6.50 -13.65 6.68
C PRO A 152 6.70 -12.14 6.61
N VAL A 153 5.93 -11.37 7.39
CA VAL A 153 5.94 -9.89 7.36
C VAL A 153 6.46 -9.26 8.64
N ARG A 154 7.05 -10.07 9.53
CA ARG A 154 7.72 -9.55 10.72
C ARG A 154 8.90 -8.67 10.35
N VAL A 155 9.12 -7.66 11.17
CA VAL A 155 10.25 -6.73 11.01
C VAL A 155 11.23 -6.89 12.17
N PRO A 156 12.52 -6.53 11.99
CA PRO A 156 13.50 -6.58 13.05
C PRO A 156 13.03 -5.83 14.30
N GLN A 157 13.35 -6.40 15.45
CA GLN A 157 13.05 -5.77 16.72
C GLN A 157 14.09 -4.72 17.05
N LYS A 158 13.67 -3.67 17.75
CA LYS A 158 14.62 -2.69 18.30
C LYS A 158 15.57 -3.32 19.33
N TYR A 159 15.08 -4.30 20.09
CA TYR A 159 15.83 -4.98 21.15
C TYR A 159 15.68 -6.51 21.03
N PRO A 160 16.37 -7.16 20.08
CA PRO A 160 16.20 -8.59 19.81
C PRO A 160 16.59 -9.49 21.00
N GLY A 161 17.46 -9.02 21.90
CA GLY A 161 17.85 -9.75 23.11
C GLY A 161 16.98 -9.49 24.34
N LYS A 162 15.84 -8.78 24.21
CA LYS A 162 15.04 -8.38 25.37
C LYS A 162 14.46 -9.59 26.09
N LYS A 163 14.85 -9.76 27.34
CA LYS A 163 14.33 -10.79 28.25
C LYS A 163 13.25 -10.22 29.16
N TYR A 164 12.34 -11.07 29.63
CA TYR A 164 11.43 -10.68 30.70
C TYR A 164 12.24 -10.30 31.94
N PHE A 165 11.95 -9.12 32.50
CA PHE A 165 12.66 -8.59 33.66
C PHE A 165 12.12 -9.15 34.99
N LYS A 166 10.83 -9.49 35.06
CA LYS A 166 10.15 -9.99 36.26
C LYS A 166 9.12 -11.06 35.88
N GLY A 167 8.66 -11.80 36.89
CA GLY A 167 7.61 -12.82 36.79
C GLY A 167 8.14 -14.22 36.45
N PRO A 168 7.24 -15.20 36.24
CA PRO A 168 7.61 -16.61 36.04
C PRO A 168 8.51 -16.89 34.83
N LYS A 169 8.57 -15.96 33.88
CA LYS A 169 9.40 -16.05 32.67
C LYS A 169 10.69 -15.23 32.75
N ALA A 170 11.04 -14.68 33.92
CA ALA A 170 12.23 -13.85 34.08
C ALA A 170 13.49 -14.58 33.56
N GLY A 171 14.30 -13.86 32.77
CA GLY A 171 15.48 -14.43 32.11
C GLY A 171 15.20 -15.15 30.78
N GLN A 172 13.94 -15.44 30.44
CA GLN A 172 13.55 -15.94 29.11
C GLN A 172 13.38 -14.78 28.12
N TYR A 173 13.58 -15.05 26.83
CA TYR A 173 13.36 -14.08 25.77
C TYR A 173 11.88 -13.70 25.68
N SER A 174 11.61 -12.39 25.63
CA SER A 174 10.25 -11.83 25.55
C SER A 174 9.77 -11.57 24.12
N CYS A 175 10.65 -11.84 23.16
CA CYS A 175 10.54 -11.51 21.77
C CYS A 175 10.30 -12.77 20.93
N ASN A 176 9.51 -12.64 19.86
CA ASN A 176 9.47 -13.66 18.83
C ASN A 176 10.78 -13.61 18.01
N PRO A 177 11.46 -14.76 17.80
CA PRO A 177 12.76 -14.83 17.13
C PRO A 177 12.71 -14.37 15.66
N LEU A 178 11.56 -14.47 15.00
CA LEU A 178 11.35 -14.03 13.62
C LEU A 178 11.15 -12.52 13.50
N GLY A 179 11.03 -11.79 14.61
CA GLY A 179 10.83 -10.34 14.63
C GLY A 179 9.52 -9.91 15.28
N LYS A 180 9.24 -8.60 15.26
CA LYS A 180 7.99 -8.03 15.78
C LYS A 180 6.94 -7.89 14.68
N ASN A 181 5.68 -7.79 15.08
CA ASN A 181 4.62 -7.33 14.19
C ASN A 181 5.02 -5.96 13.59
N PRO A 182 4.87 -5.75 12.27
CA PRO A 182 5.21 -4.47 11.62
C PRO A 182 4.40 -3.27 12.15
N GLY A 183 3.28 -3.52 12.84
CA GLY A 183 2.29 -2.51 13.18
C GLY A 183 1.50 -2.09 11.93
N ASP A 184 0.74 -1.02 12.05
CA ASP A 184 -0.09 -0.45 10.98
C ASP A 184 0.39 0.94 10.53
N VAL A 185 1.61 1.34 10.89
CA VAL A 185 2.26 2.54 10.36
C VAL A 185 3.52 2.12 9.61
N TRP A 186 3.46 2.20 8.28
CA TRP A 186 4.50 1.67 7.40
C TRP A 186 5.23 2.80 6.72
N LEU A 187 6.50 2.93 7.08
CA LEU A 187 7.41 3.86 6.43
C LEU A 187 8.02 3.17 5.20
N ILE A 188 7.49 3.48 4.01
CA ILE A 188 7.89 2.91 2.72
C ILE A 188 7.99 4.05 1.70
N PRO A 189 9.12 4.26 1.01
CA PRO A 189 9.26 5.32 0.02
C PRO A 189 8.24 5.19 -1.11
N ASN A 190 7.69 6.32 -1.57
CA ASN A 190 6.83 6.34 -2.74
C ASN A 190 7.65 6.31 -4.05
N VAL A 191 7.02 5.82 -5.12
CA VAL A 191 7.66 5.71 -6.44
C VAL A 191 7.71 7.10 -7.10
N LYS A 192 8.71 7.90 -6.74
CA LYS A 192 8.93 9.25 -7.28
C LYS A 192 10.40 9.49 -7.64
N CYS A 193 10.66 10.56 -8.39
CA CYS A 193 12.00 11.05 -8.72
C CYS A 193 12.91 9.97 -9.34
N ASN A 194 13.89 9.46 -8.58
CA ASN A 194 14.89 8.48 -9.01
C ASN A 194 14.60 7.06 -8.47
N HIS A 195 13.36 6.80 -8.03
CA HIS A 195 12.97 5.48 -7.54
C HIS A 195 13.15 4.42 -8.63
N VAL A 196 13.71 3.26 -8.28
CA VAL A 196 14.08 2.19 -9.24
C VAL A 196 12.87 1.65 -10.01
N GLU A 197 11.70 1.69 -9.40
CA GLU A 197 10.45 1.22 -10.00
C GLU A 197 9.72 2.30 -10.82
N LYS A 198 10.26 3.52 -10.90
CA LYS A 198 9.54 4.64 -11.50
C LYS A 198 9.32 4.40 -12.98
N THR A 199 8.07 4.49 -13.35
CA THR A 199 7.62 4.53 -14.74
C THR A 199 7.03 5.90 -15.05
N GLU A 200 6.47 6.05 -16.24
CA GLU A 200 5.71 7.23 -16.63
C GLU A 200 4.34 7.34 -15.96
N HIS A 201 3.87 6.30 -15.26
CA HIS A 201 2.62 6.37 -14.52
C HIS A 201 2.76 7.31 -13.32
N PRO A 202 1.84 8.30 -13.17
CA PRO A 202 2.04 9.37 -12.20
C PRO A 202 1.85 8.96 -10.73
N CYS A 203 1.08 7.90 -10.49
CA CYS A 203 0.60 7.49 -9.17
C CYS A 203 0.82 5.99 -8.94
N GLN A 204 2.02 5.49 -9.24
CA GLN A 204 2.37 4.08 -8.99
C GLN A 204 2.69 3.86 -7.50
N PHE A 205 2.07 2.87 -6.86
CA PHE A 205 2.52 2.40 -5.54
C PHE A 205 3.67 1.39 -5.67
N PRO A 206 4.61 1.36 -4.70
CA PRO A 206 5.77 0.48 -4.75
C PRO A 206 5.37 -0.97 -4.53
N VAL A 207 6.06 -1.90 -5.21
CA VAL A 207 5.80 -3.34 -5.09
C VAL A 207 5.95 -3.82 -3.64
N GLU A 208 6.92 -3.28 -2.90
CA GLU A 208 7.14 -3.56 -1.47
C GLU A 208 5.90 -3.34 -0.59
N LEU A 209 5.09 -2.31 -0.88
CA LEU A 209 3.86 -2.05 -0.14
C LEU A 209 2.87 -3.20 -0.30
N VAL A 210 2.79 -3.74 -1.53
CA VAL A 210 1.87 -4.82 -1.88
C VAL A 210 2.39 -6.18 -1.47
N GLU A 211 3.70 -6.44 -1.57
CA GLU A 211 4.32 -7.69 -1.12
C GLU A 211 3.95 -8.00 0.33
N ARG A 212 3.97 -6.99 1.21
CA ARG A 212 3.55 -7.15 2.61
C ARG A 212 2.09 -7.59 2.73
N LEU A 213 1.20 -7.06 1.90
CA LEU A 213 -0.21 -7.44 1.88
C LEU A 213 -0.40 -8.86 1.33
N VAL A 214 0.22 -9.17 0.19
CA VAL A 214 0.18 -10.50 -0.43
C VAL A 214 0.67 -11.57 0.54
N LEU A 215 1.84 -11.38 1.15
CA LEU A 215 2.42 -12.34 2.08
C LEU A 215 1.59 -12.53 3.34
N SER A 216 0.92 -11.48 3.83
CA SER A 216 0.14 -11.55 5.06
C SER A 216 -1.30 -11.99 4.85
N MET A 217 -1.91 -11.84 3.68
CA MET A 217 -3.36 -12.05 3.50
C MET A 217 -3.70 -13.11 2.45
N SER A 218 -2.70 -13.82 1.94
CA SER A 218 -2.87 -14.95 1.00
C SER A 218 -1.81 -16.03 1.21
N ASN A 219 -2.09 -17.21 0.69
CA ASN A 219 -1.24 -18.37 0.56
C ASN A 219 -0.81 -18.53 -0.92
N GLU A 220 0.15 -19.41 -1.18
CA GLU A 220 0.58 -19.70 -2.55
C GLU A 220 -0.59 -20.23 -3.40
N GLU A 221 -0.49 -20.01 -4.71
CA GLU A 221 -1.48 -20.36 -5.74
C GLU A 221 -2.85 -19.64 -5.67
N GLU A 222 -3.13 -18.91 -4.59
CA GLU A 222 -4.37 -18.12 -4.47
C GLU A 222 -4.35 -16.88 -5.39
N TRP A 223 -5.54 -16.42 -5.76
CA TRP A 223 -5.72 -15.28 -6.66
C TRP A 223 -5.67 -13.93 -5.92
N ILE A 224 -4.86 -13.03 -6.47
CA ILE A 224 -4.75 -11.63 -6.07
C ILE A 224 -5.32 -10.76 -7.21
N LEU A 225 -6.27 -9.89 -6.89
CA LEU A 225 -6.95 -9.03 -7.86
C LEU A 225 -6.60 -7.55 -7.63
N ASP A 226 -6.40 -6.81 -8.72
CA ASP A 226 -6.39 -5.36 -8.76
C ASP A 226 -7.38 -4.83 -9.82
N PRO A 227 -8.57 -4.31 -9.44
CA PRO A 227 -9.51 -3.75 -10.40
C PRO A 227 -8.99 -2.48 -11.10
N PHE A 228 -7.96 -1.82 -10.56
CA PHE A 228 -7.36 -0.60 -11.10
C PHE A 228 -5.85 -0.79 -11.26
N LEU A 229 -5.47 -1.75 -12.12
CA LEU A 229 -4.15 -2.35 -12.19
C LEU A 229 -3.01 -1.35 -12.39
N GLY A 230 -3.24 -0.26 -13.10
CA GLY A 230 -2.21 0.74 -13.40
C GLY A 230 -1.01 0.09 -14.09
N THR A 231 0.15 0.10 -13.42
CA THR A 231 1.39 -0.50 -13.93
C THR A 231 1.68 -1.90 -13.41
N GLY A 232 0.69 -2.56 -12.80
CA GLY A 232 0.75 -3.97 -12.46
C GLY A 232 1.50 -4.32 -11.18
N SER A 233 1.78 -3.35 -10.29
CA SER A 233 2.51 -3.61 -9.03
C SER A 233 1.87 -4.73 -8.18
N THR A 234 0.55 -4.84 -8.17
CA THR A 234 -0.17 -5.91 -7.47
C THR A 234 0.08 -7.29 -8.06
N VAL A 235 -0.03 -7.43 -9.38
CA VAL A 235 0.22 -8.70 -10.08
C VAL A 235 1.70 -9.08 -10.02
N VAL A 236 2.60 -8.10 -10.09
CA VAL A 236 4.05 -8.31 -9.88
C VAL A 236 4.31 -8.89 -8.49
N ALA A 237 3.74 -8.31 -7.42
CA ALA A 237 3.91 -8.83 -6.07
C ALA A 237 3.32 -10.23 -5.89
N ALA A 238 2.19 -10.52 -6.55
CA ALA A 238 1.57 -11.85 -6.54
C ALA A 238 2.52 -12.90 -7.15
N ILE A 239 2.98 -12.67 -8.38
CA ILE A 239 3.87 -13.58 -9.13
C ILE A 239 5.15 -13.85 -8.35
N ARG A 240 5.76 -12.80 -7.77
CA ARG A 240 6.98 -12.90 -6.98
C ARG A 240 6.89 -13.91 -5.85
N HIS A 241 5.71 -14.01 -5.26
CA HIS A 241 5.44 -14.87 -4.12
C HIS A 241 4.64 -16.11 -4.50
N ASN A 242 4.68 -16.59 -5.75
CA ASN A 242 3.95 -17.80 -6.14
C ASN A 242 2.43 -17.70 -5.93
N ARG A 243 1.84 -16.52 -6.14
CA ARG A 243 0.39 -16.31 -6.20
C ARG A 243 -0.02 -16.03 -7.65
N ARG A 244 -1.29 -16.24 -7.95
CA ARG A 244 -1.89 -15.87 -9.23
C ARG A 244 -2.34 -14.41 -9.18
N GLY A 245 -2.28 -13.71 -10.31
CA GLY A 245 -2.56 -12.28 -10.35
C GLY A 245 -3.49 -11.90 -11.49
N CYS A 246 -4.55 -11.16 -11.19
CA CYS A 246 -5.43 -10.59 -12.21
C CYS A 246 -5.68 -9.09 -11.99
N GLY A 247 -5.99 -8.37 -13.06
CA GLY A 247 -6.42 -7.00 -12.94
C GLY A 247 -6.83 -6.35 -14.25
N SER A 248 -7.44 -5.16 -14.13
CA SER A 248 -7.99 -4.40 -15.25
C SER A 248 -7.35 -3.04 -15.36
N GLU A 249 -7.09 -2.59 -16.58
CA GLU A 249 -6.63 -1.23 -16.86
C GLU A 249 -7.27 -0.72 -18.16
N VAL A 250 -7.82 0.49 -18.12
CA VAL A 250 -8.57 1.10 -19.22
C VAL A 250 -7.66 1.83 -20.20
N VAL A 251 -6.53 2.35 -19.73
CA VAL A 251 -5.57 3.09 -20.53
C VAL A 251 -4.58 2.12 -21.17
N SER A 252 -4.70 1.92 -22.50
CA SER A 252 -3.87 0.97 -23.25
C SER A 252 -2.37 1.11 -23.01
N LYS A 253 -1.90 2.34 -22.81
CA LYS A 253 -0.51 2.65 -22.47
C LYS A 253 -0.07 2.00 -21.16
N TYR A 254 -0.90 2.05 -20.12
CA TYR A 254 -0.62 1.44 -18.83
C TYR A 254 -0.81 -0.08 -18.86
N VAL A 255 -1.76 -0.59 -19.67
CA VAL A 255 -1.85 -2.03 -19.96
C VAL A 255 -0.53 -2.58 -20.49
N LEU A 256 0.04 -1.95 -21.52
CA LEU A 256 1.30 -2.38 -22.12
C LEU A 256 2.45 -2.37 -21.09
N LEU A 257 2.53 -1.30 -20.31
CA LEU A 257 3.53 -1.14 -19.26
C LEU A 257 3.40 -2.20 -18.15
N ALA A 258 2.17 -2.50 -17.73
CA ALA A 258 1.90 -3.58 -16.78
C ALA A 258 2.33 -4.94 -17.34
N VAL A 259 1.97 -5.25 -18.59
CA VAL A 259 2.36 -6.49 -19.29
C VAL A 259 3.88 -6.62 -19.35
N ASP A 260 4.61 -5.57 -19.69
CA ASP A 260 6.08 -5.60 -19.78
C ASP A 260 6.72 -5.83 -18.40
N ARG A 261 6.27 -5.11 -17.37
CA ARG A 261 6.75 -5.31 -15.99
C ARG A 261 6.49 -6.71 -15.46
N ILE A 262 5.31 -7.25 -15.76
CA ILE A 262 4.92 -8.62 -15.39
C ILE A 262 5.83 -9.63 -16.09
N LYS A 263 6.10 -9.46 -17.39
CA LYS A 263 7.05 -10.32 -18.13
C LYS A 263 8.46 -10.25 -17.55
N GLU A 264 8.92 -9.07 -17.14
CA GLU A 264 10.21 -8.89 -16.48
C GLU A 264 10.26 -9.60 -15.12
N GLU A 265 9.18 -9.54 -14.32
CA GLU A 265 9.08 -10.26 -13.04
C GLU A 265 9.11 -11.77 -13.26
N MET A 266 8.37 -12.28 -14.24
CA MET A 266 8.35 -13.71 -14.59
C MET A 266 9.72 -14.23 -15.05
N LYS A 267 10.54 -13.36 -15.64
CA LYS A 267 11.94 -13.64 -16.02
C LYS A 267 12.94 -13.42 -14.87
N GLY A 268 12.50 -12.88 -13.74
CA GLY A 268 13.36 -12.51 -12.62
C GLY A 268 14.26 -11.30 -12.90
N THR A 269 13.93 -10.47 -13.89
CA THR A 269 14.74 -9.31 -14.31
C THR A 269 14.18 -7.97 -13.84
N LEU A 270 12.93 -7.93 -13.37
CA LEU A 270 12.31 -6.70 -12.88
C LEU A 270 13.07 -6.17 -11.66
N ARG A 271 13.46 -4.90 -11.71
CA ARG A 271 14.11 -4.22 -10.58
C ARG A 271 13.07 -3.54 -9.71
N THR A 272 13.00 -3.93 -8.44
CA THR A 272 12.18 -3.27 -7.43
C THR A 272 12.99 -2.91 -6.20
N ARG A 273 12.43 -2.07 -5.32
CA ARG A 273 13.00 -1.87 -3.99
C ARG A 273 12.72 -3.12 -3.14
N PRO A 274 13.73 -3.78 -2.55
CA PRO A 274 13.49 -4.93 -1.68
C PRO A 274 12.79 -4.53 -0.38
N MET A 275 11.87 -5.37 0.11
CA MET A 275 11.06 -5.12 1.32
C MET A 275 11.86 -4.84 2.60
N ASN A 276 13.08 -5.39 2.71
CA ASN A 276 13.92 -5.21 3.90
C ASN A 276 14.99 -4.13 3.70
N LYS A 277 14.97 -3.40 2.58
CA LYS A 277 15.94 -2.33 2.35
C LYS A 277 15.66 -1.18 3.33
N PRO A 278 16.64 -0.68 4.09
CA PRO A 278 16.48 0.52 4.89
C PRO A 278 16.20 1.75 4.01
N ILE A 279 15.56 2.76 4.58
CA ILE A 279 15.39 4.05 3.89
C ILE A 279 16.75 4.74 3.83
N TYR A 280 16.97 5.44 2.72
CA TYR A 280 18.22 6.15 2.50
C TYR A 280 18.43 7.18 3.61
N ASP A 281 19.55 7.04 4.30
CA ASP A 281 20.01 7.98 5.32
C ASP A 281 21.22 8.75 4.74
N PRO A 282 21.09 10.05 4.46
CA PRO A 282 22.18 10.85 3.90
C PRO A 282 23.44 10.86 4.76
N GLU A 283 23.31 10.83 6.10
CA GLU A 283 24.45 10.85 7.03
C GLU A 283 25.19 9.52 7.01
N ALA A 284 24.46 8.41 7.10
CA ALA A 284 25.03 7.07 7.04
C ALA A 284 25.70 6.77 5.68
N ASN A 285 25.34 7.50 4.62
CA ASN A 285 25.90 7.36 3.27
C ASN A 285 26.94 8.43 2.92
N GLY A 286 27.42 9.21 3.91
CA GLY A 286 28.52 10.17 3.72
C GLY A 286 28.21 11.33 2.78
N ASN A 287 26.94 11.72 2.65
CA ASN A 287 26.54 12.82 1.78
C ASN A 287 26.92 14.17 2.39
N GLY A 288 27.63 15.02 1.64
CA GLY A 288 28.09 16.33 2.11
C GLY A 288 26.99 17.40 2.26
N VAL A 289 25.77 17.11 1.81
CA VAL A 289 24.61 18.02 1.88
C VAL A 289 23.73 17.73 3.11
N THR A 290 24.34 17.37 4.23
CA THR A 290 23.67 17.14 5.52
C THR A 290 23.68 18.36 6.43
N HIS A 291 24.41 19.41 6.06
CA HIS A 291 24.53 20.64 6.82
C HIS A 291 23.81 21.79 6.15
N PHE A 292 23.03 22.55 6.92
CA PHE A 292 22.39 23.76 6.41
C PHE A 292 23.47 24.81 6.07
N PRO A 293 23.56 25.28 4.82
CA PRO A 293 24.59 26.25 4.43
C PRO A 293 24.40 27.62 5.11
N TRP A 294 23.22 27.87 5.71
CA TRP A 294 22.91 29.07 6.48
C TRP A 294 22.93 28.85 8.01
N ALA A 295 23.39 27.71 8.53
CA ALA A 295 23.55 27.46 9.98
C ALA A 295 24.73 28.24 10.62
N GLY A 296 24.97 29.48 10.18
CA GLY A 296 25.86 30.41 10.84
C GLY A 296 25.27 30.93 12.15
N SER A 297 25.78 30.43 13.28
CA SER A 297 25.85 31.00 14.65
C SER A 297 24.71 31.83 15.28
N LYS A 298 23.50 31.93 14.71
CA LYS A 298 22.41 32.74 15.30
C LYS A 298 21.06 32.06 15.14
N ASP A 299 20.77 31.05 15.97
CA ASP A 299 19.37 30.69 16.28
C ASP A 299 19.20 29.92 17.61
N ARG A 300 20.04 30.22 18.62
CA ARG A 300 19.83 29.72 19.99
C ARG A 300 18.53 30.22 20.65
N LYS A 301 17.88 31.24 20.08
CA LYS A 301 16.63 31.79 20.63
C LYS A 301 15.44 30.85 20.45
N GLN A 302 15.40 30.02 19.41
CA GLN A 302 14.29 29.10 19.18
C GLN A 302 14.39 27.83 20.03
N MET A 303 15.61 27.43 20.42
CA MET A 303 15.85 26.30 21.33
C MET A 303 15.56 26.65 22.81
N ALA A 304 15.73 27.92 23.21
CA ALA A 304 15.52 28.37 24.60
C ALA A 304 14.06 28.30 25.09
N LEU A 305 13.08 28.16 24.18
CA LEU A 305 11.66 28.01 24.54
C LEU A 305 11.33 26.67 25.21
N PHE A 306 12.21 25.66 25.09
CA PHE A 306 12.03 24.34 25.69
C PHE A 306 12.84 24.11 26.97
N GLU A 307 13.80 24.98 27.28
CA GLU A 307 14.67 24.83 28.46
C GLU A 307 14.18 25.59 29.71
N ASN A 308 13.35 26.63 29.53
CA ASN A 308 12.94 27.52 30.64
C ASN A 308 11.64 27.12 31.37
N LYS A 309 11.14 25.89 31.26
CA LYS A 309 9.91 25.46 31.96
C LYS A 309 10.09 24.35 33.02
N THR A 310 11.32 23.95 33.35
CA THR A 310 11.53 22.79 34.23
C THR A 310 12.17 23.10 35.59
N LEU A 311 12.30 24.36 36.02
CA LEU A 311 13.01 24.66 37.28
C LEU A 311 12.35 25.63 38.28
N GLU A 312 11.11 26.09 38.11
CA GLU A 312 10.50 27.04 39.07
C GLU A 312 9.30 26.58 39.91
N ASN A 313 8.85 25.32 39.83
CA ASN A 313 7.72 24.85 40.67
C ASN A 313 8.02 23.61 41.52
N ILE A 314 9.20 23.57 42.16
CA ILE A 314 9.44 22.69 43.33
C ILE A 314 10.23 23.49 44.37
N ARG A 315 9.51 24.26 45.19
CA ARG A 315 9.89 24.62 46.56
C ARG A 315 8.65 24.58 47.42
#